data_AF-A0A8B7EA00-F1
#
_entry.id   AF-A0A8B7EA00-F1
#
_cell.length_a   1.000
_cell.length_b   1.000
_cell.length_c   1.000
_cell.angle_alpha   90.00
_cell.angle_beta   90.00
_cell.angle_gamma   90.00
#
_symmetry.space_group_name_H-M   'P 1'
#
loop_
_entity.id
_entity.type
_entity.pdbx_description
1 polymer ?
#
loop_
_entity_poly.entity_id
_entity_poly.type
_entity_poly.pdbx_seq_one_letter_code
_entity_poly.pdbx_strand_id
1 'polypeptide(L)'
;MFRSHSWARREGTPNPIIHPRQRIVSMILVVDGLNIIHCEAVSVSVNTVLFQEYIDEVVRVLGTEEEFTLVMDNVRIHHNVEMRAQNIQIKYLPPYSPFLNPYKEIFFYLKNNVRRNTTPAGRNELISKMREACLSIPIKLLHTLRKLFRSVF
;
A
#
# COMPACT_ATOMS: atom_id res chain seq x y z
N MET A 1 17.94 8.60 14.22
CA MET A 1 17.69 7.19 14.63
C MET A 1 16.87 7.21 15.91
N PHE A 2 15.55 7.05 15.82
CA PHE A 2 14.66 7.13 16.99
C PHE A 2 14.44 5.73 17.58
N ARG A 3 14.88 5.53 18.83
CA ARG A 3 14.68 4.28 19.57
C ARG A 3 13.34 4.35 20.31
N SER A 4 12.47 3.34 20.13
CA SER A 4 11.20 3.21 20.87
C SER A 4 11.35 2.50 22.23
N HIS A 5 12.56 2.04 22.55
CA HIS A 5 12.88 1.40 23.82
C HIS A 5 14.06 2.19 24.44
N SER A 6 13.76 3.02 25.42
CA SER A 6 14.75 3.71 26.24
C SER A 6 14.61 3.28 27.69
N TRP A 7 15.73 3.11 28.36
CA TRP A 7 15.77 2.89 29.80
C TRP A 7 15.69 4.24 30.51
N ALA A 8 14.80 4.38 31.49
CA ALA A 8 14.72 5.54 32.38
C ALA A 8 15.17 5.13 33.79
N ARG A 9 15.81 6.05 34.53
CA ARG A 9 16.08 5.85 35.96
C ARG A 9 14.75 5.70 36.71
N ARG A 10 14.71 4.83 37.73
CA ARG A 10 13.58 4.75 38.66
C ARG A 10 13.28 6.16 39.19
N GLU A 11 11.99 6.51 39.16
CA GLU A 11 11.39 7.82 39.55
C GLU A 11 11.49 8.98 38.54
N GLY A 12 12.08 8.77 37.35
CA GLY A 12 11.97 9.74 36.25
C GLY A 12 10.85 9.34 35.29
N THR A 13 9.76 10.12 35.24
CA THR A 13 8.76 9.96 34.16
C THR A 13 9.44 10.36 32.85
N PRO A 14 9.61 9.45 31.87
CA PRO A 14 10.13 9.84 30.58
C PRO A 14 9.18 10.86 29.95
N ASN A 15 9.71 11.95 29.39
CA ASN A 15 8.88 12.91 28.66
C ASN A 15 8.06 12.15 27.61
N PRO A 16 6.72 12.30 27.61
CA PRO A 16 5.91 11.68 26.57
C PRO A 16 6.40 12.21 25.23
N ILE A 17 6.74 11.30 24.32
CA ILE A 17 7.04 11.67 22.94
C ILE A 17 5.71 12.09 22.34
N ILE A 18 5.42 13.39 22.39
CA ILE A 18 4.29 13.97 21.67
C ILE A 18 4.69 13.98 20.20
N HIS A 19 4.10 13.08 19.42
CA HIS A 19 4.25 13.13 17.97
C HIS A 19 3.40 14.31 17.47
N PRO A 20 4.01 15.40 16.96
CA PRO A 20 3.25 16.45 16.30
C PRO A 20 2.47 15.83 15.14
N ARG A 21 1.26 16.34 14.87
CA ARG A 21 0.36 15.84 13.83
C ARG A 21 1.14 15.70 12.51
N GLN A 22 1.46 14.45 12.17
CA GLN A 22 2.27 14.14 11.01
C GLN A 22 1.46 14.48 9.74
N ARG A 23 2.16 14.96 8.71
CA ARG A 23 1.56 15.17 7.39
C ARG A 23 1.19 13.80 6.82
N ILE A 24 -0.09 13.59 6.52
CA ILE A 24 -0.59 12.32 6.01
C ILE A 24 -0.20 12.21 4.53
N VAL A 25 0.43 11.10 4.16
CA VAL A 25 0.59 10.66 2.78
C VAL A 25 -0.01 9.28 2.69
N SER A 26 -0.97 9.11 1.79
CA SER A 26 -1.61 7.83 1.50
C SER A 26 -0.91 7.18 0.32
N MET A 27 -0.91 5.85 0.30
CA MET A 27 -0.28 5.07 -0.76
C MET A 27 -1.27 4.02 -1.26
N ILE A 28 -1.42 3.96 -2.58
CA ILE A 28 -2.25 2.99 -3.28
C ILE A 28 -1.35 2.24 -4.24
N LEU A 29 -1.46 0.92 -4.30
CA LEU A 29 -0.64 0.10 -5.18
C LEU A 29 -1.38 -1.16 -5.60
N VAL A 30 -1.10 -1.61 -6.82
CA VAL A 30 -1.55 -2.86 -7.41
C VAL A 30 -0.32 -3.63 -7.85
N VAL A 31 -0.32 -4.91 -7.52
CA VAL A 31 0.79 -5.83 -7.74
C VAL A 31 0.26 -7.11 -8.35
N ASP A 32 1.06 -7.74 -9.19
CA ASP A 32 0.84 -9.13 -9.59
C ASP A 32 1.85 -10.04 -8.87
N GLY A 33 1.95 -11.30 -9.31
CA GLY A 33 2.89 -12.25 -8.72
C GLY A 33 4.37 -12.00 -9.00
N LEU A 34 4.72 -11.00 -9.82
CA LEU A 34 6.06 -10.77 -10.38
C LEU A 34 6.54 -9.32 -10.25
N ASN A 35 5.64 -8.34 -10.39
CA ASN A 35 5.90 -6.92 -10.54
C ASN A 35 4.85 -6.06 -9.81
N ILE A 36 5.20 -4.79 -9.60
CA ILE A 36 4.21 -3.73 -9.31
C ILE A 36 3.66 -3.25 -10.63
N ILE A 37 2.35 -3.35 -10.81
CA ILE A 37 1.68 -2.88 -12.02
C ILE A 37 1.55 -1.36 -11.99
N HIS A 38 1.10 -0.81 -10.87
CA HIS A 38 0.96 0.64 -10.69
C HIS A 38 0.97 1.02 -9.21
N CYS A 39 1.55 2.18 -8.89
CA CYS A 39 1.55 2.71 -7.53
C CYS A 39 1.48 4.24 -7.51
N GLU A 40 0.79 4.76 -6.51
CA GLU A 40 0.60 6.19 -6.33
C GLU A 40 0.73 6.58 -4.85
N ALA A 41 1.36 7.72 -4.60
CA ALA A 41 1.49 8.31 -3.27
C ALA A 41 0.87 9.71 -3.30
N VAL A 42 -0.21 9.90 -2.54
CA VAL A 42 -1.03 11.12 -2.52
C VAL A 42 -0.97 11.79 -1.15
N SER A 43 -0.92 13.13 -1.13
CA SER A 43 -0.77 13.89 0.13
C SER A 43 -2.06 14.16 0.90
N VAL A 44 -3.13 13.45 0.54
CA VAL A 44 -4.48 13.57 1.08
C VAL A 44 -5.02 12.18 1.44
N SER A 45 -6.15 12.14 2.14
CA SER A 45 -6.88 10.88 2.32
C SER A 45 -7.47 10.44 0.98
N VAL A 46 -7.35 9.15 0.67
CA VAL A 46 -7.99 8.56 -0.50
C VAL A 46 -9.50 8.56 -0.27
N ASN A 47 -10.24 9.17 -1.19
CA ASN A 47 -11.70 9.12 -1.24
C ASN A 47 -12.12 8.35 -2.50
N THR A 48 -13.42 8.18 -2.71
CA THR A 48 -13.93 7.43 -3.88
C THR A 48 -13.51 8.03 -5.21
N VAL A 49 -13.43 9.36 -5.34
CA VAL A 49 -13.03 10.02 -6.60
C VAL A 49 -11.57 9.70 -6.94
N LEU A 50 -10.66 9.93 -5.99
CA LEU A 50 -9.23 9.61 -6.17
C LEU A 50 -9.01 8.12 -6.41
N PHE A 51 -9.81 7.27 -5.76
CA PHE A 51 -9.71 5.83 -5.98
C PHE A 51 -10.21 5.42 -7.36
N GLN A 52 -11.26 6.05 -7.89
CA GLN A 52 -11.72 5.83 -9.26
C GLN A 52 -10.66 6.26 -10.28
N GLU A 53 -10.06 7.44 -10.12
CA GLU A 53 -8.98 7.92 -10.99
C GLU A 53 -7.80 6.93 -10.99
N TYR A 54 -7.43 6.42 -9.82
CA TYR A 54 -6.42 5.39 -9.69
C TYR A 54 -6.79 4.10 -10.44
N ILE A 55 -8.04 3.66 -10.38
CA ILE A 55 -8.50 2.47 -11.10
C ILE A 55 -8.47 2.70 -12.62
N ASP A 56 -8.88 3.86 -13.09
CA ASP A 56 -8.85 4.20 -14.52
C ASP A 56 -7.40 4.17 -15.06
N GLU A 57 -6.44 4.63 -14.26
CA GLU A 57 -5.00 4.52 -14.59
C GLU A 57 -4.52 3.07 -14.61
N VAL A 58 -4.96 2.23 -13.67
CA VAL A 58 -4.65 0.79 -13.66
C VAL A 58 -5.20 0.09 -14.91
N VAL A 59 -6.44 0.38 -15.28
CA VAL A 59 -7.06 -0.13 -16.51
C VAL A 59 -6.23 0.27 -17.73
N ARG A 60 -5.78 1.52 -17.80
CA ARG A 60 -4.93 2.00 -18.90
C ARG A 60 -3.60 1.27 -18.98
N VAL A 61 -2.98 0.95 -17.84
CA VAL A 61 -1.71 0.21 -17.78
C VAL A 61 -1.89 -1.26 -18.19
N LEU A 62 -2.98 -1.89 -17.76
CA LEU A 62 -3.27 -3.30 -18.09
C LEU A 62 -3.69 -3.50 -19.55
N GLY A 63 -4.35 -2.50 -20.15
CA GLY A 63 -4.86 -2.59 -21.52
C GLY A 63 -6.04 -3.57 -21.64
N THR A 64 -6.34 -3.94 -22.88
CA THR A 64 -7.53 -4.74 -23.24
C THR A 64 -7.22 -6.09 -23.88
N GLU A 65 -5.94 -6.44 -24.00
CA GLU A 65 -5.49 -7.64 -24.74
C GLU A 65 -5.63 -8.94 -23.94
N GLU A 66 -5.65 -8.85 -22.61
CA GLU A 66 -5.72 -9.99 -21.70
C GLU A 66 -6.86 -9.84 -20.69
N GLU A 67 -7.30 -10.95 -20.13
CA GLU A 67 -8.30 -11.01 -19.07
C GLU A 67 -7.63 -10.95 -17.69
N PHE A 68 -8.08 -10.04 -16.83
CA PHE A 68 -7.54 -9.84 -15.49
C PHE A 68 -8.59 -10.06 -14.41
N THR A 69 -8.13 -10.50 -13.24
CA THR A 69 -8.93 -10.48 -12.02
C THR A 69 -8.26 -9.55 -11.01
N LEU A 70 -8.94 -8.46 -10.66
CA LEU A 70 -8.49 -7.51 -9.65
C LEU A 70 -9.05 -7.90 -8.29
N VAL A 71 -8.17 -8.29 -7.36
CA VAL A 71 -8.57 -8.68 -6.00
C VAL A 71 -8.36 -7.51 -5.05
N MET A 72 -9.43 -7.10 -4.36
CA MET A 72 -9.42 -5.99 -3.39
C MET A 72 -9.83 -6.47 -2.00
N ASP A 73 -9.45 -5.73 -0.94
CA ASP A 73 -10.04 -5.94 0.38
C ASP A 73 -11.48 -5.39 0.44
N ASN A 74 -12.23 -5.87 1.43
CA ASN A 74 -13.66 -5.61 1.57
C ASN A 74 -13.93 -4.32 2.35
N VAL A 75 -13.38 -3.19 1.89
CA VAL A 75 -13.61 -1.87 2.48
C VAL A 75 -14.58 -1.06 1.62
N ARG A 76 -15.36 -0.19 2.26
CA ARG A 76 -16.46 0.56 1.61
C ARG A 76 -16.01 1.37 0.38
N ILE A 77 -14.81 1.96 0.42
CA ILE A 77 -14.30 2.77 -0.70
C ILE A 77 -14.08 1.94 -1.97
N HIS A 78 -13.85 0.63 -1.85
CA HIS A 78 -13.63 -0.26 -2.99
C HIS A 78 -14.93 -0.75 -3.64
N HIS A 79 -16.07 -0.60 -2.97
CA HIS A 79 -17.39 -0.96 -3.50
C HIS A 79 -18.06 0.16 -4.30
N ASN A 80 -17.50 1.37 -4.24
CA ASN A 80 -18.02 2.53 -4.97
C ASN A 80 -17.26 2.77 -6.30
N VAL A 81 -16.49 1.80 -6.77
CA VAL A 81 -15.76 1.88 -8.04
C VAL A 81 -16.64 1.40 -9.18
N GLU A 82 -16.65 2.19 -10.25
CA GLU A 82 -17.23 1.82 -11.54
C GLU A 82 -16.13 1.18 -12.40
N MET A 83 -16.19 -0.13 -12.63
CA MET A 83 -15.27 -0.81 -13.54
C MET A 83 -15.81 -0.76 -14.97
N ARG A 84 -15.17 0.04 -15.82
CA ARG A 84 -15.56 0.20 -17.24
C ARG A 84 -14.89 -0.79 -18.18
N ALA A 85 -13.81 -1.43 -17.75
CA ALA A 85 -13.10 -2.44 -18.53
C ALA A 85 -13.86 -3.77 -18.52
N GLN A 86 -14.15 -4.31 -19.70
CA GLN A 86 -14.87 -5.58 -19.83
C GLN A 86 -13.96 -6.79 -19.55
N ASN A 87 -12.66 -6.64 -19.78
CA ASN A 87 -11.63 -7.67 -19.58
C ASN A 87 -11.12 -7.74 -18.12
N ILE A 88 -11.77 -7.06 -17.17
CA ILE A 88 -11.32 -7.00 -15.78
C ILE A 88 -12.46 -7.37 -14.84
N GLN A 89 -12.32 -8.51 -14.17
CA GLN A 89 -13.24 -8.95 -13.12
C GLN A 89 -12.77 -8.47 -11.75
N ILE A 90 -13.63 -7.82 -10.97
CA ILE A 90 -13.34 -7.49 -9.56
C ILE A 90 -13.76 -8.67 -8.66
N LYS A 91 -12.86 -9.07 -7.75
CA LYS A 91 -13.17 -9.96 -6.62
C LYS A 91 -12.79 -9.28 -5.31
N TYR A 92 -13.59 -9.51 -4.28
CA TYR A 92 -13.32 -9.01 -2.93
C TYR A 92 -12.91 -10.17 -2.02
N LEU A 93 -11.95 -9.90 -1.14
CA LEU A 93 -11.64 -10.83 -0.06
C LEU A 93 -12.85 -10.96 0.90
N PRO A 94 -13.03 -12.12 1.55
CA PRO A 94 -14.07 -12.26 2.57
C PRO A 94 -13.89 -11.22 3.69
N PRO A 95 -14.99 -10.70 4.27
CA PRO A 95 -14.93 -9.82 5.43
C PRO A 95 -14.05 -10.40 6.53
N TYR A 96 -13.34 -9.53 7.25
CA TYR A 96 -12.52 -9.92 8.40
C TYR A 96 -11.47 -11.01 8.14
N SER A 97 -11.00 -11.15 6.89
CA SER A 97 -9.96 -12.13 6.50
C SER A 97 -8.60 -11.47 6.19
N PRO A 98 -7.98 -10.77 7.15
CA PRO A 98 -6.79 -9.97 6.89
C PRO A 98 -5.51 -10.82 6.75
N PHE A 99 -5.61 -12.15 6.88
CA PHE A 99 -4.55 -13.11 6.57
C PHE A 99 -4.55 -13.51 5.08
N LEU A 100 -5.66 -13.31 4.38
CA LEU A 100 -5.76 -13.51 2.93
C LEU A 100 -5.32 -12.28 2.13
N ASN A 101 -5.11 -11.15 2.80
CA ASN A 101 -4.59 -9.96 2.15
C ASN A 101 -3.08 -9.87 2.37
N PRO A 102 -2.28 -10.17 1.34
CA PRO A 102 -0.83 -10.19 1.49
C PRO A 102 -0.18 -8.79 1.48
N TYR A 103 -0.97 -7.74 1.25
CA TYR A 103 -0.52 -6.34 1.33
C TYR A 103 0.22 -6.02 2.63
N LYS A 104 -0.07 -6.69 3.74
CA LYS A 104 0.57 -6.40 5.04
C LYS A 104 2.08 -6.49 4.95
N GLU A 105 2.61 -7.52 4.28
CA GLU A 105 4.05 -7.72 4.15
C GLU A 105 4.67 -6.67 3.23
N ILE A 106 3.99 -6.33 2.13
CA ILE A 106 4.39 -5.25 1.21
C ILE A 106 4.44 -3.91 1.94
N PHE A 107 3.37 -3.51 2.62
CA PHE A 107 3.31 -2.26 3.36
C PHE A 107 4.30 -2.24 4.54
N PHE A 108 4.58 -3.39 5.16
CA PHE A 108 5.64 -3.50 6.16
C PHE A 108 7.01 -3.22 5.54
N TYR A 109 7.32 -3.82 4.39
CA TYR A 109 8.55 -3.56 3.65
C TYR A 109 8.70 -2.08 3.28
N LEU A 110 7.66 -1.50 2.66
CA LEU A 110 7.64 -0.10 2.23
C LEU A 110 7.88 0.85 3.41
N LYS A 111 7.16 0.67 4.52
CA LYS A 111 7.33 1.49 5.72
C LYS A 111 8.74 1.39 6.28
N ASN A 112 9.33 0.19 6.29
CA ASN A 112 10.69 0.00 6.79
C ASN A 112 11.74 0.63 5.87
N ASN A 113 11.55 0.53 4.56
CA ASN A 113 12.43 1.14 3.57
C ASN A 113 12.44 2.68 3.71
N VAL A 114 11.25 3.29 3.74
CA VAL A 114 11.09 4.75 3.93
C VAL A 114 11.67 5.23 5.27
N ARG A 115 11.53 4.44 6.35
CA ARG A 115 12.04 4.82 7.69
C ARG A 115 13.55 4.71 7.84
N ARG A 116 14.18 3.76 7.13
CA ARG A 116 15.64 3.56 7.18
C ARG A 116 16.38 4.67 6.41
N ASN A 117 15.79 5.14 5.32
CA ASN A 117 16.38 6.12 4.43
C ASN A 117 16.08 7.55 4.88
N THR A 118 16.70 8.00 5.99
CA THR A 118 16.58 9.35 6.59
C THR A 118 15.16 9.89 6.82
N THR A 119 14.94 10.60 7.92
CA THR A 119 13.63 11.25 8.14
C THR A 119 13.37 12.23 6.98
N PRO A 120 12.25 12.10 6.24
CA PRO A 120 11.96 13.03 5.15
C PRO A 120 11.85 14.46 5.68
N ALA A 121 12.52 15.42 5.04
CA ALA A 121 12.47 16.84 5.39
C ALA A 121 11.10 17.46 5.08
N GLY A 122 10.33 16.86 4.17
CA GLY A 122 9.03 17.36 3.78
C GLY A 122 8.14 16.35 3.06
N ARG A 123 6.95 16.80 2.68
CA ARG A 123 5.91 15.98 2.02
C ARG A 123 6.37 15.45 0.68
N ASN A 124 7.00 16.29 -0.15
CA ASN A 124 7.44 15.90 -1.48
C ASN A 124 8.56 14.87 -1.42
N GLU A 125 9.48 15.00 -0.46
CA GLU A 125 10.52 14.01 -0.21
C GLU A 125 9.93 12.69 0.30
N LEU A 126 8.93 12.74 1.19
CA LEU A 126 8.22 11.53 1.63
C LEU A 126 7.54 10.83 0.44
N ILE A 127 6.88 11.56 -0.45
CA ILE A 127 6.28 11.01 -1.68
C ILE A 127 7.36 10.39 -2.58
N SER A 128 8.49 11.07 -2.80
CA SER A 128 9.61 10.53 -3.59
C SER A 128 10.12 9.22 -3.01
N LYS A 129 10.40 9.20 -1.70
CA LYS A 129 10.88 8.00 -1.00
C LYS A 129 9.88 6.86 -1.05
N MET A 130 8.58 7.14 -0.96
CA MET A 130 7.54 6.11 -1.09
C MET A 130 7.50 5.51 -2.50
N ARG A 131 7.68 6.34 -3.54
CA ARG A 131 7.77 5.88 -4.94
C ARG A 131 9.05 5.06 -5.17
N GLU A 132 10.19 5.51 -4.68
CA GLU A 132 11.46 4.77 -4.74
C GLU A 132 11.39 3.43 -3.99
N ALA A 133 10.73 3.40 -2.83
CA ALA A 133 10.53 2.17 -2.06
C ALA A 133 9.67 1.15 -2.83
N CYS A 134 8.70 1.60 -3.62
CA CYS A 134 7.95 0.73 -4.54
C CYS A 134 8.88 0.06 -5.54
N LEU A 135 9.72 0.82 -6.24
CA LEU A 135 10.66 0.28 -7.22
C LEU A 135 11.65 -0.73 -6.60
N SER A 136 11.81 -0.69 -5.29
CA SER A 136 12.72 -1.54 -4.52
C SER A 136 12.03 -2.77 -3.88
N ILE A 137 10.77 -3.08 -4.21
CA ILE A 137 10.09 -4.26 -3.63
C ILE A 137 10.76 -5.55 -4.14
N PRO A 138 11.18 -6.47 -3.25
CA PRO A 138 11.78 -7.73 -3.67
C PRO A 138 10.77 -8.64 -4.35
N ILE A 139 11.14 -9.22 -5.50
CA ILE A 139 10.32 -10.19 -6.25
C ILE A 139 9.88 -11.37 -5.37
N LYS A 140 10.71 -11.80 -4.41
CA LYS A 140 10.36 -12.87 -3.45
C LYS A 140 9.07 -12.57 -2.67
N LEU A 141 8.82 -11.30 -2.36
CA LEU A 141 7.59 -10.87 -1.68
C LEU A 141 6.37 -11.03 -2.60
N LEU A 142 6.54 -10.69 -3.88
CA LEU A 142 5.51 -10.79 -4.91
C LEU A 142 5.17 -12.27 -5.25
N HIS A 143 6.18 -13.15 -5.27
CA HIS A 143 5.98 -14.58 -5.44
C HIS A 143 5.13 -15.23 -4.35
N THR A 144 5.17 -14.68 -3.13
CA THR A 144 4.34 -15.17 -2.01
C THR A 144 2.87 -14.88 -2.27
N LEU A 145 2.54 -13.74 -2.89
CA LEU A 145 1.19 -13.39 -3.35
C LEU A 145 0.66 -14.41 -4.34
N ARG A 146 1.49 -14.77 -5.34
CA ARG A 146 1.11 -15.72 -6.39
C ARG A 146 0.69 -17.08 -5.82
N LYS A 147 1.40 -17.56 -4.79
CA LYS A 147 1.05 -18.81 -4.11
C LYS A 147 -0.26 -18.69 -3.34
N LEU A 148 -0.46 -17.59 -2.63
CA LEU A 148 -1.69 -17.35 -1.87
C LEU A 148 -2.90 -17.28 -2.79
N PHE A 149 -2.85 -16.48 -3.86
CA PHE A 149 -3.98 -16.33 -4.77
C PHE A 149 -4.35 -17.62 -5.49
N ARG A 150 -3.38 -18.44 -5.93
CA ARG A 150 -3.64 -19.77 -6.51
C ARG A 150 -4.34 -20.76 -5.57
N SER A 151 -4.26 -20.54 -4.26
CA SER A 151 -4.90 -21.41 -3.27
C SER A 151 -6.31 -20.95 -2.88
N VAL A 152 -6.68 -19.71 -3.23
CA VAL A 152 -7.92 -19.05 -2.82
C VAL A 152 -8.86 -18.79 -4.00
N PHE A 153 -8.31 -18.59 -5.21
CA PHE A 153 -9.03 -18.32 -6.45
C PHE A 153 -8.52 -19.21 -7.57
#